data_AF-A0A951XGS2-F1
#
_entry.id   AF-A0A951XGS2-F1
#
_cell.length_a   1.000
_cell.length_b   1.000
_cell.length_c   1.000
_cell.angle_alpha   90.00
_cell.angle_beta   90.00
_cell.angle_gamma   90.00
#
_symmetry.space_group_name_H-M   'P 1'
#
loop_
_entity.id
_entity.type
_entity.pdbx_description
1 polymer ?
#
loop_
_entity_poly.entity_id
_entity_poly.type
_entity_poly.pdbx_seq_one_letter_code
_entity_poly.pdbx_strand_id
1 'polypeptide(L)'
;MRTRYRLYRTQAETEHHANFNWFGRPEWTEPCAIVDAFLLVVQLWSATGEADYLEEAHRIFFNALAHAQRPNGGYGCDLCTGGRGLLLVAPHEYFEAPWCCSMRGTEGLVRAAQFGWFTDADEITLPFFFGGAAQLEFADGRVELRQQSDYPLAGRVQLQVAASTLTRPKTLRFFAPSWSPADQFRITCNGVVLPVTAANGFAVVTVELSAGDGIVAEFPLGLEVLPLQNPARLPGYHRFGHGPLLLGHDGGEPVALPAQAQFTSAGSARYRCTATGRLLAPLPALIDLPETAAKAVQTQILFTD
;
A
#
# COMPACT_ATOMS: atom_id res chain seq x y z
N MET A 1 -13.35 15.50 -12.59
CA MET A 1 -12.78 14.69 -11.49
C MET A 1 -11.37 14.20 -11.84
N ARG A 2 -11.22 13.26 -12.79
CA ARG A 2 -9.94 12.70 -13.26
C ARG A 2 -8.81 13.74 -13.43
N THR A 3 -9.04 14.79 -14.22
CA THR A 3 -8.05 15.85 -14.46
C THR A 3 -7.58 16.56 -13.20
N ARG A 4 -8.49 16.83 -12.25
CA ARG A 4 -8.14 17.50 -10.98
C ARG A 4 -7.31 16.59 -10.09
N TYR A 5 -7.66 15.30 -10.02
CA TYR A 5 -6.89 14.35 -9.22
C TYR A 5 -5.49 14.09 -9.81
N ARG A 6 -5.37 13.98 -11.13
CA ARG A 6 -4.05 13.92 -11.79
C ARG A 6 -3.19 15.16 -11.52
N LEU A 7 -3.81 16.35 -11.54
CA LEU A 7 -3.11 17.58 -11.15
C LEU A 7 -2.66 17.53 -9.69
N TYR A 8 -3.50 17.04 -8.78
CA TYR A 8 -3.14 16.83 -7.38
C TYR A 8 -1.92 15.90 -7.25
N ARG A 9 -1.95 14.70 -7.86
CA ARG A 9 -0.81 13.75 -7.83
C ARG A 9 0.50 14.39 -8.31
N THR A 10 0.45 15.08 -9.45
CA THR A 10 1.64 15.67 -10.09
C THR A 10 2.16 16.97 -9.46
N GLN A 11 1.45 17.54 -8.48
CA GLN A 11 1.82 18.85 -7.91
C GLN A 11 1.85 18.88 -6.39
N ALA A 12 1.05 18.05 -5.74
CA ALA A 12 0.83 18.06 -4.30
C ALA A 12 1.27 16.76 -3.62
N GLU A 13 1.66 15.73 -4.36
CA GLU A 13 2.08 14.44 -3.80
C GLU A 13 3.61 14.31 -3.80
N THR A 14 4.17 13.91 -2.66
CA THR A 14 5.62 13.66 -2.50
C THR A 14 6.02 12.34 -3.16
N GLU A 15 7.32 12.13 -3.35
CA GLU A 15 7.81 10.89 -3.97
C GLU A 15 7.61 9.63 -3.10
N HIS A 16 7.23 9.78 -1.83
CA HIS A 16 6.81 8.69 -0.95
C HIS A 16 5.28 8.60 -0.74
N HIS A 17 4.49 9.21 -1.64
CA HIS A 17 3.03 9.17 -1.64
C HIS A 17 2.33 9.86 -0.45
N ALA A 18 3.07 10.71 0.29
CA ALA A 18 2.47 11.70 1.20
C ALA A 18 2.14 12.99 0.44
N ASN A 19 1.97 14.10 1.14
CA ASN A 19 1.64 15.40 0.55
C ASN A 19 2.73 16.47 0.77
N PHE A 20 2.80 17.43 -0.14
CA PHE A 20 3.37 18.74 0.14
C PHE A 20 2.31 19.55 0.87
N ASN A 21 2.31 19.55 2.21
CA ASN A 21 1.26 20.14 3.07
C ASN A 21 0.62 21.40 2.46
N TRP A 22 1.46 22.41 2.20
CA TRP A 22 1.05 23.63 1.52
C TRP A 22 1.53 23.66 0.06
N PHE A 23 0.61 23.98 -0.84
CA PHE A 23 0.92 24.12 -2.26
C PHE A 23 1.99 25.20 -2.48
N GLY A 24 3.11 24.82 -3.11
CA GLY A 24 4.26 25.71 -3.31
C GLY A 24 5.15 25.93 -2.09
N ARG A 25 4.88 25.28 -0.95
CA ARG A 25 5.72 25.32 0.27
C ARG A 25 5.96 23.90 0.81
N PRO A 26 6.86 23.13 0.18
CA PRO A 26 7.16 21.75 0.58
C PRO A 26 8.07 21.74 1.82
N GLU A 27 7.52 22.09 2.99
CA GLU A 27 8.25 22.16 4.26
C GLU A 27 8.11 20.86 5.06
N TRP A 28 6.87 20.36 5.23
CA TRP A 28 6.59 19.05 5.82
C TRP A 28 5.35 18.41 5.20
N THR A 29 5.18 17.12 5.44
CA THR A 29 3.97 16.35 5.13
C THR A 29 3.01 16.38 6.30
N GLU A 30 1.70 16.42 6.05
CA GLU A 30 0.70 16.34 7.12
C GLU A 30 -0.13 15.04 7.05
N PRO A 31 -0.12 14.21 8.10
CA PRO A 31 -0.93 13.00 8.16
C PRO A 31 -2.42 13.20 7.92
N CYS A 32 -3.00 14.32 8.34
CA CYS A 32 -4.40 14.61 8.06
C CYS A 32 -4.69 14.69 6.55
N ALA A 33 -3.81 15.32 5.78
CA ALA A 33 -3.91 15.39 4.33
C ALA A 33 -3.53 14.06 3.64
N ILE A 34 -2.65 13.24 4.25
CA ILE A 34 -2.38 11.86 3.78
C ILE A 34 -3.66 11.02 3.89
N VAL A 35 -4.34 11.09 5.05
CA VAL A 35 -5.62 10.41 5.27
C VAL A 35 -6.67 10.90 4.28
N ASP A 36 -6.81 12.22 4.08
CA ASP A 36 -7.77 12.76 3.11
C ASP A 36 -7.52 12.22 1.70
N ALA A 37 -6.26 12.14 1.27
CA ALA A 37 -5.87 11.58 -0.01
C ALA A 37 -6.23 10.09 -0.12
N PHE A 38 -5.95 9.31 0.93
CA PHE A 38 -6.31 7.89 1.02
C PHE A 38 -7.82 7.68 0.93
N LEU A 39 -8.61 8.42 1.72
CA LEU A 39 -10.08 8.31 1.69
C LEU A 39 -10.64 8.72 0.33
N LEU A 40 -10.16 9.84 -0.21
CA LEU A 40 -10.59 10.34 -1.51
C LEU A 40 -10.33 9.28 -2.59
N VAL A 41 -9.14 8.71 -2.64
CA VAL A 41 -8.78 7.82 -3.74
C VAL A 41 -9.57 6.50 -3.70
N VAL A 42 -9.86 5.96 -2.52
CA VAL A 42 -10.76 4.80 -2.39
C VAL A 42 -12.18 5.14 -2.82
N GLN A 43 -12.68 6.34 -2.50
CA GLN A 43 -13.99 6.81 -2.97
C GLN A 43 -14.02 7.02 -4.49
N LEU A 44 -12.94 7.53 -5.09
CA LEU A 44 -12.81 7.67 -6.54
C LEU A 44 -12.84 6.29 -7.21
N TRP A 45 -12.12 5.31 -6.67
CA TRP A 45 -12.19 3.92 -7.12
C TRP A 45 -13.62 3.39 -7.03
N SER A 46 -14.26 3.48 -5.86
CA SER A 46 -15.62 2.97 -5.65
C SER A 46 -16.64 3.60 -6.61
N ALA A 47 -16.49 4.89 -6.95
CA ALA A 47 -17.38 5.60 -7.85
C ALA A 47 -17.12 5.33 -9.35
N THR A 48 -15.93 4.84 -9.73
CA THR A 48 -15.51 4.76 -11.15
C THR A 48 -15.12 3.37 -11.62
N GLY A 49 -14.74 2.47 -10.71
CA GLY A 49 -14.14 1.17 -11.03
C GLY A 49 -12.72 1.24 -11.60
N GLU A 50 -12.07 2.41 -11.63
CA GLU A 50 -10.70 2.55 -12.18
C GLU A 50 -9.64 2.09 -11.18
N ALA A 51 -8.90 1.03 -11.52
CA ALA A 51 -7.93 0.39 -10.63
C ALA A 51 -6.71 1.25 -10.26
N ASP A 52 -6.31 2.23 -11.09
CA ASP A 52 -5.21 3.19 -10.80
C ASP A 52 -5.43 3.93 -9.46
N TYR A 53 -6.69 4.23 -9.12
CA TYR A 53 -7.01 4.81 -7.84
C TYR A 53 -6.70 3.85 -6.67
N LEU A 54 -7.01 2.56 -6.81
CA LEU A 54 -6.75 1.59 -5.77
C LEU A 54 -5.25 1.28 -5.64
N GLU A 55 -4.50 1.28 -6.73
CA GLU A 55 -3.03 1.21 -6.71
C GLU A 55 -2.43 2.37 -5.91
N GLU A 56 -2.89 3.59 -6.18
CA GLU A 56 -2.45 4.77 -5.44
C GLU A 56 -2.87 4.68 -3.96
N ALA A 57 -4.07 4.16 -3.65
CA ALA A 57 -4.50 3.94 -2.27
C ALA A 57 -3.54 3.03 -1.49
N HIS A 58 -3.07 1.95 -2.12
CA HIS A 58 -2.08 1.05 -1.53
C HIS A 58 -0.76 1.80 -1.27
N ARG A 59 -0.28 2.58 -2.24
CA ARG A 59 0.97 3.32 -2.10
C ARG A 59 0.90 4.40 -1.02
N ILE A 60 -0.21 5.14 -0.93
CA ILE A 60 -0.45 6.10 0.16
C ILE A 60 -0.48 5.36 1.51
N PHE A 61 -1.22 4.25 1.61
CA PHE A 61 -1.35 3.54 2.87
C PHE A 61 0.01 3.04 3.39
N PHE A 62 0.77 2.32 2.56
CA PHE A 62 1.99 1.66 3.01
C PHE A 62 3.21 2.59 3.12
N ASN A 63 3.33 3.61 2.26
CA ASN A 63 4.53 4.46 2.24
C ASN A 63 4.36 5.78 3.00
N ALA A 64 3.13 6.24 3.20
CA ALA A 64 2.85 7.52 3.82
C ALA A 64 2.09 7.35 5.14
N LEU A 65 0.89 6.77 5.11
CA LEU A 65 0.04 6.69 6.30
C LEU A 65 0.63 5.80 7.39
N ALA A 66 1.04 4.57 7.04
CA ALA A 66 1.63 3.64 7.99
C ALA A 66 2.98 4.13 8.53
N HIS A 67 3.80 4.77 7.68
CA HIS A 67 5.08 5.35 8.10
C HIS A 67 4.91 6.53 9.06
N ALA A 68 3.89 7.35 8.85
CA ALA A 68 3.62 8.54 9.66
C ALA A 68 3.20 8.24 11.11
N GLN A 69 2.84 6.99 11.44
CA GLN A 69 2.45 6.60 12.78
C GLN A 69 3.67 6.47 13.70
N ARG A 70 3.58 7.03 14.90
CA ARG A 70 4.68 7.14 15.86
C ARG A 70 4.61 6.07 16.95
N PRO A 71 5.69 5.83 17.72
CA PRO A 71 5.75 4.79 18.76
C PRO A 71 4.68 4.90 19.86
N ASN A 72 4.21 6.13 20.12
CA ASN A 72 3.14 6.38 21.09
C ASN A 72 1.72 6.13 20.52
N GLY A 73 1.62 5.70 19.26
CA GLY A 73 0.36 5.52 18.52
C GLY A 73 -0.19 6.77 17.84
N GLY A 74 0.39 7.95 18.12
CA GLY A 74 0.09 9.22 17.47
C GLY A 74 0.64 9.31 16.04
N TYR A 75 0.49 10.47 15.42
CA TYR A 75 0.98 10.73 14.07
C TYR A 75 1.82 12.00 14.04
N GLY A 76 2.84 12.01 13.19
CA GLY A 76 3.76 13.14 13.05
C GLY A 76 4.01 13.56 11.61
N CYS A 77 4.69 14.69 11.45
CA CYS A 77 5.03 15.22 10.13
C CYS A 77 6.38 14.69 9.67
N ASP A 78 6.54 14.48 8.37
CA ASP A 78 7.80 14.06 7.75
C ASP A 78 8.31 15.12 6.76
N LEU A 79 9.56 14.97 6.31
CA LEU A 79 10.13 15.81 5.27
C LEU A 79 9.46 15.55 3.91
N CYS A 80 9.30 16.59 3.12
CA CYS A 80 8.72 16.51 1.78
C CYS A 80 9.70 15.91 0.75
N THR A 81 9.84 14.58 0.69
CA THR A 81 10.70 13.91 -0.31
C THR A 81 10.35 14.32 -1.74
N GLY A 82 11.36 14.65 -2.55
CA GLY A 82 11.22 15.24 -3.88
C GLY A 82 11.02 16.77 -3.87
N GLY A 83 10.76 17.37 -2.72
CA GLY A 83 10.71 18.82 -2.52
C GLY A 83 12.11 19.38 -2.22
N ARG A 84 12.45 20.53 -2.82
CA ARG A 84 13.73 21.24 -2.59
C ARG A 84 14.99 20.36 -2.70
N GLY A 85 14.97 19.31 -3.51
CA GLY A 85 16.11 18.39 -3.67
C GLY A 85 16.22 17.27 -2.63
N LEU A 86 15.24 17.12 -1.73
CA LEU A 86 15.26 16.06 -0.71
C LEU A 86 15.09 14.67 -1.35
N LEU A 87 16.06 13.78 -1.10
CA LEU A 87 16.11 12.43 -1.67
C LEU A 87 15.62 11.34 -0.71
N LEU A 88 15.33 11.72 0.53
CA LEU A 88 15.05 10.82 1.64
C LEU A 88 13.69 11.08 2.29
N VAL A 89 13.19 10.07 2.97
CA VAL A 89 12.11 10.14 3.95
C VAL A 89 12.76 10.22 5.33
N ALA A 90 12.35 11.21 6.12
CA ALA A 90 12.76 11.36 7.51
C ALA A 90 11.71 12.17 8.28
N PRO A 91 11.59 11.98 9.59
CA PRO A 91 10.72 12.81 10.41
C PRO A 91 11.11 14.29 10.36
N HIS A 92 10.11 15.17 10.37
CA HIS A 92 10.30 16.61 10.58
C HIS A 92 10.58 16.91 12.07
N GLU A 93 11.00 18.14 12.40
CA GLU A 93 11.15 18.58 13.81
C GLU A 93 9.83 18.46 14.60
N TYR A 94 8.70 18.52 13.88
CA TYR A 94 7.36 18.20 14.40
C TYR A 94 7.16 16.68 14.39
N PHE A 95 7.97 15.99 15.19
CA PHE A 95 7.96 14.54 15.29
C PHE A 95 6.59 14.02 15.76
N GLU A 96 5.91 14.73 16.66
CA GLU A 96 4.53 14.48 17.05
C GLU A 96 3.64 15.66 16.63
N ALA A 97 2.51 15.36 16.00
CA ALA A 97 1.49 16.33 15.61
C ALA A 97 0.15 15.97 16.27
N PRO A 98 0.00 16.21 17.60
CA PRO A 98 -1.13 15.71 18.41
C PRO A 98 -2.48 16.39 18.09
N TRP A 99 -2.48 17.37 17.18
CA TRP A 99 -3.67 18.06 16.70
C TRP A 99 -4.40 17.24 15.62
N CYS A 100 -4.82 17.87 14.52
CA CYS A 100 -5.58 17.22 13.44
C CYS A 100 -4.91 15.95 12.92
N CYS A 101 -3.58 15.85 12.89
CA CYS A 101 -2.86 14.71 12.35
C CYS A 101 -3.12 13.42 13.14
N SER A 102 -2.96 13.42 14.46
CA SER A 102 -3.26 12.23 15.29
C SER A 102 -4.75 11.86 15.29
N MET A 103 -5.65 12.86 15.31
CA MET A 103 -7.09 12.60 15.24
C MET A 103 -7.50 11.97 13.90
N ARG A 104 -7.03 12.54 12.78
CA ARG A 104 -7.30 12.02 11.43
C ARG A 104 -6.59 10.69 11.20
N GLY A 105 -5.41 10.48 11.76
CA GLY A 105 -4.70 9.21 11.70
C GLY A 105 -5.55 8.04 12.23
N THR A 106 -6.19 8.22 13.39
CA THR A 106 -7.16 7.25 13.93
C THR A 106 -8.30 6.98 12.95
N GLU A 107 -8.88 8.03 12.36
CA GLU A 107 -9.93 7.87 11.35
C GLU A 107 -9.43 7.11 10.11
N GLY A 108 -8.21 7.40 9.65
CA GLY A 108 -7.56 6.70 8.54
C GLY A 108 -7.47 5.20 8.79
N LEU A 109 -7.05 4.78 9.98
CA LEU A 109 -6.98 3.37 10.36
C LEU A 109 -8.36 2.70 10.39
N VAL A 110 -9.35 3.37 10.98
CA VAL A 110 -10.75 2.86 11.02
C VAL A 110 -11.31 2.71 9.61
N ARG A 111 -11.06 3.69 8.74
CA ARG A 111 -11.50 3.66 7.34
C ARG A 111 -10.78 2.59 6.54
N ALA A 112 -9.47 2.40 6.73
CA ALA A 112 -8.72 1.32 6.10
C ALA A 112 -9.30 -0.06 6.47
N ALA A 113 -9.66 -0.27 7.75
CA ALA A 113 -10.33 -1.49 8.17
C ALA A 113 -11.71 -1.66 7.50
N GLN A 114 -12.50 -0.59 7.39
CA GLN A 114 -13.80 -0.60 6.71
C GLN A 114 -13.67 -0.86 5.20
N PHE A 115 -12.62 -0.34 4.57
CA PHE A 115 -12.37 -0.54 3.15
C PHE A 115 -11.82 -1.92 2.81
N GLY A 116 -11.51 -2.78 3.78
CA GLY A 116 -11.02 -4.14 3.51
C GLY A 116 -12.02 -5.01 2.72
N TRP A 117 -13.32 -4.70 2.80
CA TRP A 117 -14.39 -5.54 2.26
C TRP A 117 -15.51 -4.69 1.67
N PHE A 118 -15.90 -4.99 0.45
CA PHE A 118 -17.08 -4.42 -0.20
C PHE A 118 -17.98 -5.56 -0.69
N THR A 119 -19.29 -5.35 -0.65
CA THR A 119 -20.27 -6.31 -1.16
C THR A 119 -21.21 -5.64 -2.15
N ASP A 120 -21.56 -6.37 -3.21
CA ASP A 120 -22.60 -5.99 -4.17
C ASP A 120 -23.28 -7.26 -4.70
N ALA A 121 -24.60 -7.38 -4.51
CA ALA A 121 -25.35 -8.59 -4.83
C ALA A 121 -24.69 -9.88 -4.31
N ASP A 122 -24.11 -10.71 -5.20
CA ASP A 122 -23.41 -11.96 -4.85
C ASP A 122 -21.87 -11.83 -4.90
N GLU A 123 -21.35 -10.60 -5.03
CA GLU A 123 -19.93 -10.28 -5.07
C GLU A 123 -19.37 -9.89 -3.70
N ILE A 124 -18.16 -10.37 -3.40
CA ILE A 124 -17.31 -9.93 -2.29
C ILE A 124 -16.02 -9.39 -2.91
N THR A 125 -15.82 -8.08 -2.79
CA THR A 125 -14.62 -7.40 -3.28
C THR A 125 -13.64 -7.16 -2.14
N LEU A 126 -12.40 -7.58 -2.37
CA LEU A 126 -11.24 -7.44 -1.51
C LEU A 126 -10.28 -6.43 -2.15
N PRO A 127 -10.53 -5.12 -1.99
CA PRO A 127 -9.65 -4.11 -2.54
C PRO A 127 -8.33 -4.02 -1.77
N PHE A 128 -8.32 -4.39 -0.48
CA PHE A 128 -7.12 -4.43 0.37
C PHE A 128 -6.96 -5.81 1.01
N PHE A 129 -5.72 -6.16 1.34
CA PHE A 129 -5.35 -7.44 1.97
C PHE A 129 -5.01 -7.32 3.45
N PHE A 130 -5.69 -6.42 4.18
CA PHE A 130 -5.49 -6.25 5.63
C PHE A 130 -5.99 -7.46 6.43
N GLY A 131 -5.18 -7.95 7.36
CA GLY A 131 -5.60 -9.03 8.25
C GLY A 131 -6.81 -8.61 9.10
N GLY A 132 -7.79 -9.50 9.27
CA GLY A 132 -9.00 -9.18 10.02
C GLY A 132 -10.13 -10.19 9.82
N ALA A 133 -11.30 -9.88 10.35
CA ALA A 133 -12.50 -10.68 10.18
C ALA A 133 -13.66 -9.80 9.69
N ALA A 134 -14.54 -10.38 8.89
CA ALA A 134 -15.74 -9.73 8.39
C ALA A 134 -16.95 -10.67 8.53
N GLN A 135 -18.08 -10.12 8.95
CA GLN A 135 -19.39 -10.76 8.88
C GLN A 135 -20.16 -10.08 7.75
N LEU A 136 -20.49 -10.84 6.71
CA LEU A 136 -21.12 -10.33 5.51
C LEU A 136 -22.53 -10.93 5.37
N GLU A 137 -23.51 -10.05 5.20
CA GLU A 137 -24.93 -10.41 5.07
C GLU A 137 -25.38 -10.31 3.61
N PHE A 138 -26.12 -11.31 3.15
CA PHE A 138 -26.65 -11.43 1.79
C PHE A 138 -28.13 -11.79 1.81
N ALA A 139 -28.82 -11.66 0.67
CA ALA A 139 -30.23 -12.03 0.56
C ALA A 139 -30.49 -13.52 0.85
N ASP A 140 -29.50 -14.39 0.62
CA ASP A 140 -29.59 -15.84 0.76
C ASP A 140 -28.81 -16.41 1.96
N GLY A 141 -28.41 -15.56 2.91
CA GLY A 141 -27.74 -15.97 4.14
C GLY A 141 -26.58 -15.06 4.52
N ARG A 142 -25.71 -15.55 5.41
CA ARG A 142 -24.54 -14.82 5.91
C ARG A 142 -23.29 -15.67 5.90
N VAL A 143 -22.13 -15.00 5.92
CA VAL A 143 -20.81 -15.65 6.02
C VAL A 143 -19.88 -14.87 6.95
N GLU A 144 -19.13 -15.58 7.80
CA GLU A 144 -18.02 -15.03 8.57
C GLU A 144 -16.71 -15.46 7.90
N LEU A 145 -15.93 -14.49 7.44
CA LEU A 145 -14.63 -14.69 6.81
C LEU A 145 -13.52 -14.13 7.70
N ARG A 146 -12.39 -14.83 7.77
CA ARG A 146 -11.16 -14.35 8.40
C ARG A 146 -10.06 -14.27 7.36
N GLN A 147 -9.50 -13.08 7.18
CA GLN A 147 -8.40 -12.81 6.29
C GLN A 147 -7.07 -12.81 7.05
N GLN A 148 -6.11 -13.56 6.53
CA GLN A 148 -4.71 -13.51 6.92
C GLN A 148 -3.89 -13.24 5.67
N SER A 149 -2.84 -12.43 5.77
CA SER A 149 -2.03 -12.10 4.60
C SER A 149 -0.57 -11.86 4.94
N ASP A 150 0.29 -12.28 4.02
CA ASP A 150 1.72 -11.95 4.02
C ASP A 150 1.98 -10.67 3.18
N TYR A 151 0.95 -10.14 2.53
CA TYR A 151 1.01 -8.90 1.77
C TYR A 151 1.17 -7.71 2.73
N PRO A 152 2.05 -6.74 2.44
CA PRO A 152 2.73 -6.50 1.16
C PRO A 152 4.13 -7.11 1.02
N LEU A 153 4.60 -7.93 1.96
CA LEU A 153 5.94 -8.53 1.92
C LEU A 153 6.03 -9.76 1.01
N ALA A 154 4.91 -10.47 0.83
CA ALA A 154 4.74 -11.56 -0.11
C ALA A 154 3.30 -11.58 -0.65
N GLY A 155 3.11 -12.02 -1.89
CA GLY A 155 1.79 -12.08 -2.51
C GLY A 155 1.02 -13.33 -2.10
N ARG A 156 0.58 -13.38 -0.85
CA ARG A 156 -0.22 -14.49 -0.30
C ARG A 156 -1.32 -13.99 0.61
N VAL A 157 -2.56 -14.35 0.29
CA VAL A 157 -3.77 -13.98 1.04
C VAL A 157 -4.59 -15.24 1.30
N GLN A 158 -5.01 -15.44 2.54
CA GLN A 158 -5.83 -16.57 2.96
C GLN A 158 -7.14 -16.07 3.53
N LEU A 159 -8.25 -16.65 3.07
CA LEU A 159 -9.57 -16.47 3.63
C LEU A 159 -10.01 -17.80 4.25
N GLN A 160 -10.31 -17.78 5.54
CA GLN A 160 -10.94 -18.89 6.24
C GLN A 160 -12.43 -18.58 6.40
N VAL A 161 -13.29 -19.49 5.93
CA VAL A 161 -14.73 -19.44 6.23
C VAL A 161 -14.94 -20.00 7.63
N ALA A 162 -15.21 -19.12 8.59
CA ALA A 162 -15.43 -19.49 9.99
C ALA A 162 -16.86 -20.02 10.21
N ALA A 163 -17.84 -19.42 9.53
CA ALA A 163 -19.24 -19.85 9.54
C ALA A 163 -19.91 -19.43 8.22
N SER A 164 -20.90 -20.19 7.75
CA SER A 164 -21.68 -19.83 6.58
C SER A 164 -23.09 -20.43 6.66
N THR A 165 -24.08 -19.64 6.23
CA THR A 165 -25.45 -20.10 5.97
C THR A 165 -25.86 -19.81 4.53
N LEU A 166 -24.89 -19.51 3.66
CA LEU A 166 -25.15 -19.18 2.25
C LEU A 166 -25.68 -20.40 1.51
N THR A 167 -26.57 -20.16 0.55
CA THR A 167 -27.18 -21.21 -0.26
C THR A 167 -26.78 -21.14 -1.73
N ARG A 168 -26.12 -20.04 -2.13
CA ARG A 168 -25.61 -19.84 -3.49
C ARG A 168 -24.12 -19.49 -3.48
N PRO A 169 -23.38 -19.82 -4.54
CA PRO A 169 -21.99 -19.41 -4.71
C PRO A 169 -21.83 -17.89 -4.63
N LYS A 170 -20.64 -17.44 -4.22
CA LYS A 170 -20.25 -16.03 -4.22
C LYS A 170 -19.09 -15.79 -5.16
N THR A 171 -19.04 -14.59 -5.71
CA THR A 171 -17.95 -14.15 -6.57
C THR A 171 -16.95 -13.35 -5.72
N LEU A 172 -15.76 -13.91 -5.52
CA LEU A 172 -14.67 -13.24 -4.83
C LEU A 172 -13.83 -12.45 -5.85
N ARG A 173 -13.53 -11.20 -5.53
CA ARG A 173 -12.74 -10.29 -6.37
C ARG A 173 -11.53 -9.82 -5.59
N PHE A 174 -10.36 -10.37 -5.88
CA PHE A 174 -9.09 -9.97 -5.27
C PHE A 174 -8.45 -8.87 -6.11
N PHE A 175 -8.04 -7.78 -5.48
CA PHE A 175 -7.37 -6.70 -6.19
C PHE A 175 -6.10 -7.19 -6.91
N ALA A 176 -6.00 -6.93 -8.21
CA ALA A 176 -4.90 -7.31 -9.08
C ALA A 176 -4.23 -6.05 -9.65
N PRO A 177 -3.25 -5.48 -8.95
CA PRO A 177 -2.56 -4.26 -9.35
C PRO A 177 -1.60 -4.48 -10.53
N SER A 178 -1.09 -3.40 -11.13
CA SER A 178 -0.16 -3.47 -12.28
C SER A 178 1.11 -4.29 -12.01
N TRP A 179 1.61 -4.31 -10.76
CA TRP A 179 2.78 -5.09 -10.35
C TRP A 179 2.50 -6.58 -10.13
N SER A 180 1.23 -6.98 -10.12
CA SER A 180 0.78 -8.37 -10.07
C SER A 180 -0.52 -8.50 -10.88
N PRO A 181 -0.43 -8.63 -12.22
CA PRO A 181 -1.62 -8.77 -13.06
C PRO A 181 -2.45 -10.02 -12.72
N ALA A 182 -3.76 -9.96 -12.99
CA ALA A 182 -4.72 -10.99 -12.58
C ALA A 182 -4.46 -12.39 -13.15
N ASP A 183 -3.79 -12.50 -14.31
CA ASP A 183 -3.40 -13.77 -14.93
C ASP A 183 -2.25 -14.48 -14.20
N GLN A 184 -1.55 -13.77 -13.29
CA GLN A 184 -0.52 -14.33 -12.42
C GLN A 184 -1.07 -14.79 -11.06
N PHE A 185 -2.36 -14.58 -10.81
CA PHE A 185 -3.01 -15.06 -9.59
C PHE A 185 -3.31 -16.54 -9.70
N ARG A 186 -2.88 -17.29 -8.68
CA ARG A 186 -3.30 -18.67 -8.44
C ARG A 186 -4.21 -18.68 -7.23
N ILE A 187 -5.49 -18.97 -7.44
CA ILE A 187 -6.48 -19.03 -6.37
C ILE A 187 -6.92 -20.49 -6.18
N THR A 188 -6.94 -20.95 -4.94
CA THR A 188 -7.36 -22.31 -4.57
C THR A 188 -8.42 -22.28 -3.48
N CYS A 189 -9.31 -23.28 -3.47
CA CYS A 189 -10.19 -23.58 -2.33
C CYS A 189 -9.91 -25.01 -1.88
N ASN A 190 -9.51 -25.18 -0.61
CA ASN A 190 -9.13 -26.48 -0.05
C ASN A 190 -8.10 -27.26 -0.91
N GLY A 191 -7.16 -26.53 -1.52
CA GLY A 191 -6.11 -27.07 -2.41
C GLY A 191 -6.54 -27.27 -3.87
N VAL A 192 -7.82 -27.16 -4.20
CA VAL A 192 -8.33 -27.25 -5.58
C VAL A 192 -8.21 -25.89 -6.25
N VAL A 193 -7.59 -25.84 -7.44
CA VAL A 193 -7.41 -24.60 -8.22
C VAL A 193 -8.75 -24.14 -8.78
N LEU A 194 -9.08 -22.87 -8.57
CA LEU A 194 -10.27 -22.21 -9.12
C LEU A 194 -9.93 -21.49 -10.44
N PRO A 195 -10.85 -21.47 -11.43
CA PRO A 195 -10.66 -20.71 -12.65
C PRO A 195 -10.71 -19.20 -12.37
N VAL A 196 -9.60 -18.51 -12.63
CA VAL A 196 -9.47 -17.06 -12.44
C VAL A 196 -9.83 -16.33 -13.73
N THR A 197 -10.62 -15.26 -13.60
CA THR A 197 -10.90 -14.30 -14.69
C THR A 197 -10.44 -12.91 -14.28
N ALA A 198 -9.99 -12.10 -15.25
CA ALA A 198 -9.60 -10.72 -15.02
C ALA A 198 -10.78 -9.78 -15.27
N ALA A 199 -11.11 -8.90 -14.31
CA ALA A 199 -12.15 -7.90 -14.50
C ALA A 199 -11.83 -6.60 -13.74
N ASN A 200 -11.65 -5.49 -14.48
CA ASN A 200 -11.48 -4.14 -13.93
C ASN A 200 -10.40 -4.03 -12.84
N GLY A 201 -9.25 -4.69 -13.03
CA GLY A 201 -8.16 -4.71 -12.04
C GLY A 201 -8.37 -5.69 -10.87
N PHE A 202 -9.17 -6.74 -11.06
CA PHE A 202 -9.37 -7.81 -10.09
C PHE A 202 -9.16 -9.19 -10.71
N ALA A 203 -8.59 -10.09 -9.91
CA ALA A 203 -8.63 -11.54 -10.12
C ALA A 203 -9.93 -12.08 -9.50
N VAL A 204 -10.79 -12.67 -10.33
CA VAL A 204 -12.16 -13.01 -9.97
C VAL A 204 -12.39 -14.51 -10.05
N VAL A 205 -12.97 -15.07 -8.98
CA VAL A 205 -13.38 -16.48 -8.89
C VAL A 205 -14.79 -16.59 -8.34
N THR A 206 -15.51 -17.64 -8.72
CA THR A 206 -16.81 -17.97 -8.13
C THR A 206 -16.67 -19.27 -7.35
N VAL A 207 -17.14 -19.28 -6.10
CA VAL A 207 -16.93 -20.38 -5.17
C VAL A 207 -18.09 -20.51 -4.18
N GLU A 208 -18.42 -21.74 -3.80
CA GLU A 208 -19.32 -21.99 -2.66
C GLU A 208 -18.53 -21.80 -1.36
N LEU A 209 -19.10 -21.06 -0.41
CA LEU A 209 -18.44 -20.77 0.86
C LEU A 209 -19.10 -21.58 1.97
N SER A 210 -18.50 -22.72 2.32
CA SER A 210 -18.94 -23.58 3.42
C SER A 210 -18.08 -23.38 4.66
N ALA A 211 -18.66 -23.56 5.84
CA ALA A 211 -17.91 -23.46 7.09
C ALA A 211 -16.73 -24.46 7.09
N GLY A 212 -15.53 -23.95 7.38
CA GLY A 212 -14.29 -24.72 7.34
C GLY A 212 -13.47 -24.55 6.06
N ASP A 213 -14.03 -23.97 4.98
CA ASP A 213 -13.29 -23.77 3.73
C ASP A 213 -12.12 -22.79 3.87
N GLY A 214 -10.99 -23.14 3.26
CA GLY A 214 -9.81 -22.30 3.14
C GLY A 214 -9.57 -21.89 1.69
N ILE A 215 -9.70 -20.60 1.40
CA ILE A 215 -9.39 -19.99 0.11
C ILE A 215 -8.01 -19.35 0.19
N VAL A 216 -7.13 -19.63 -0.75
CA VAL A 216 -5.77 -19.05 -0.81
C VAL A 216 -5.54 -18.43 -2.17
N ALA A 217 -5.21 -17.14 -2.20
CA ALA A 217 -4.73 -16.42 -3.37
C ALA A 217 -3.21 -16.21 -3.27
N GLU A 218 -2.48 -16.65 -4.28
CA GLU A 218 -1.04 -16.50 -4.41
C GLU A 218 -0.72 -15.74 -5.69
N PHE A 219 0.16 -14.75 -5.63
CA PHE A 219 0.60 -13.93 -6.77
C PHE A 219 2.04 -13.46 -6.55
N PRO A 220 2.81 -13.22 -7.62
CA PRO A 220 4.20 -12.82 -7.48
C PRO A 220 4.33 -11.36 -7.06
N LEU A 221 5.29 -11.09 -6.18
CA LEU A 221 5.81 -9.75 -5.89
C LEU A 221 7.32 -9.74 -6.08
N GLY A 222 7.84 -8.68 -6.70
CA GLY A 222 9.24 -8.58 -7.08
C GLY A 222 9.79 -7.16 -6.98
N LEU A 223 11.10 -7.05 -7.16
CA LEU A 223 11.77 -5.76 -7.26
C LEU A 223 11.40 -5.09 -8.58
N GLU A 224 11.01 -3.83 -8.52
CA GLU A 224 10.71 -3.00 -9.70
C GLU A 224 11.48 -1.69 -9.63
N VAL A 225 11.84 -1.15 -10.79
CA VAL A 225 12.31 0.23 -10.92
C VAL A 225 11.11 1.09 -11.29
N LEU A 226 10.86 2.12 -10.49
CA LEU A 226 9.74 3.02 -10.65
C LEU A 226 10.23 4.40 -11.10
N PRO A 227 9.55 5.06 -12.06
CA PRO A 227 9.81 6.46 -12.34
C PRO A 227 9.44 7.33 -11.13
N LEU A 228 9.90 8.58 -11.11
CA LEU A 228 9.37 9.57 -10.16
C LEU A 228 7.89 9.85 -10.42
N GLN A 229 7.14 10.19 -9.37
CA GLN A 229 5.81 10.80 -9.50
C GLN A 229 5.92 12.14 -10.22
N ASN A 230 6.97 12.91 -9.92
CA ASN A 230 7.19 14.26 -10.42
C ASN A 230 8.55 14.38 -11.14
N PRO A 231 8.74 13.77 -12.32
CA PRO A 231 10.04 13.71 -12.98
C PRO A 231 10.62 15.08 -13.33
N ALA A 232 9.77 16.09 -13.53
CA ALA A 232 10.21 17.47 -13.81
C ALA A 232 10.91 18.14 -12.61
N ARG A 233 10.69 17.67 -11.38
CA ARG A 233 11.32 18.26 -10.17
C ARG A 233 12.74 17.78 -9.97
N LEU A 234 13.01 16.52 -10.30
CA LEU A 234 14.30 15.85 -10.12
C LEU A 234 14.60 14.97 -11.34
N PRO A 235 14.91 15.57 -12.51
CA PRO A 235 15.22 14.80 -13.70
C PRO A 235 16.45 13.90 -13.47
N GLY A 236 16.40 12.67 -13.99
CA GLY A 236 17.48 11.69 -13.86
C GLY A 236 17.43 10.82 -12.61
N TYR A 237 16.44 11.02 -11.73
CA TYR A 237 16.22 10.16 -10.58
C TYR A 237 15.16 9.09 -10.85
N HIS A 238 15.25 7.98 -10.12
CA HIS A 238 14.28 6.89 -10.10
C HIS A 238 14.11 6.35 -8.67
N ARG A 239 13.17 5.42 -8.50
CA ARG A 239 12.84 4.75 -7.24
C ARG A 239 12.91 3.23 -7.43
N PHE A 240 13.04 2.50 -6.33
CA PHE A 240 12.87 1.04 -6.31
C PHE A 240 11.62 0.68 -5.53
N GLY A 241 10.91 -0.37 -5.96
CA GLY A 241 9.68 -0.84 -5.32
C GLY A 241 9.62 -2.35 -5.15
N HIS A 242 8.76 -2.79 -4.24
CA HIS A 242 8.31 -4.17 -4.07
C HIS A 242 6.80 -4.18 -3.86
N GLY A 243 6.04 -4.50 -4.91
CA GLY A 243 4.59 -4.31 -4.88
C GLY A 243 4.23 -2.86 -4.56
N PRO A 244 3.45 -2.58 -3.50
CA PRO A 244 3.12 -1.21 -3.13
C PRO A 244 4.22 -0.51 -2.32
N LEU A 245 5.24 -1.24 -1.86
CA LEU A 245 6.29 -0.71 -0.98
C LEU A 245 7.35 0.01 -1.80
N LEU A 246 7.69 1.22 -1.39
CA LEU A 246 8.94 1.86 -1.80
C LEU A 246 10.10 1.28 -0.99
N LEU A 247 11.19 1.05 -1.69
CA LEU A 247 12.42 0.54 -1.10
C LEU A 247 13.44 1.66 -0.98
N GLY A 248 14.06 1.76 0.18
CA GLY A 248 15.07 2.76 0.47
C GLY A 248 16.34 2.22 1.08
N HIS A 249 17.38 3.05 1.04
CA HIS A 249 18.66 2.84 1.67
C HIS A 249 18.70 3.60 3.01
N ASP A 250 19.06 2.91 4.07
CA ASP A 250 19.22 3.51 5.40
C ASP A 250 20.43 4.46 5.43
N GLY A 251 20.22 5.68 5.96
CA GLY A 251 21.23 6.72 6.07
C GLY A 251 20.85 8.04 5.38
N GLY A 252 21.42 9.14 5.88
CA GLY A 252 21.20 10.49 5.34
C GLY A 252 22.15 10.91 4.22
N GLU A 253 23.28 10.22 4.07
CA GLU A 253 24.26 10.51 3.02
C GLU A 253 23.79 9.94 1.67
N PRO A 254 23.60 10.76 0.63
CA PRO A 254 23.11 10.29 -0.65
C PRO A 254 24.04 9.27 -1.31
N VAL A 255 23.44 8.21 -1.85
CA VAL A 255 24.12 7.16 -2.61
C VAL A 255 23.53 7.06 -4.01
N ALA A 256 24.38 6.76 -5.00
CA ALA A 256 23.93 6.38 -6.32
C ALA A 256 23.66 4.87 -6.37
N LEU A 257 22.54 4.49 -7.00
CA LEU A 257 22.17 3.11 -7.29
C LEU A 257 21.49 3.13 -8.66
N PRO A 258 22.18 2.67 -9.73
CA PRO A 258 21.62 2.76 -11.08
C PRO A 258 20.37 1.91 -11.27
N ALA A 259 19.50 2.33 -12.18
CA ALA A 259 18.26 1.59 -12.48
C ALA A 259 18.54 0.15 -12.95
N GLN A 260 19.66 -0.04 -13.66
CA GLN A 260 20.16 -1.31 -14.17
C GLN A 260 20.98 -2.12 -13.13
N ALA A 261 21.07 -1.67 -11.89
CA ALA A 261 21.78 -2.39 -10.85
C ALA A 261 21.16 -3.78 -10.63
N GLN A 262 22.03 -4.76 -10.41
CA GLN A 262 21.60 -6.13 -10.11
C GLN A 262 21.46 -6.33 -8.61
N PHE A 263 20.46 -7.11 -8.21
CA PHE A 263 20.13 -7.34 -6.81
C PHE A 263 19.92 -8.83 -6.52
N THR A 264 20.30 -9.25 -5.32
CA THR A 264 19.89 -10.53 -4.75
C THR A 264 18.85 -10.31 -3.66
N SER A 265 17.84 -11.18 -3.61
CA SER A 265 16.85 -11.14 -2.54
C SER A 265 17.50 -11.49 -1.20
N ALA A 266 17.21 -10.66 -0.19
CA ALA A 266 17.56 -10.91 1.21
C ALA A 266 16.34 -11.31 2.05
N GLY A 267 15.21 -11.62 1.41
CA GLY A 267 13.93 -11.95 2.06
C GLY A 267 13.16 -10.72 2.54
N SER A 268 11.86 -10.88 2.82
CA SER A 268 10.98 -9.84 3.39
C SER A 268 11.04 -8.50 2.63
N ALA A 269 10.91 -8.54 1.30
CA ALA A 269 11.02 -7.37 0.42
C ALA A 269 12.36 -6.61 0.51
N ARG A 270 13.45 -7.26 0.93
CA ARG A 270 14.80 -6.67 1.00
C ARG A 270 15.68 -7.16 -0.13
N TYR A 271 16.52 -6.27 -0.65
CA TYR A 271 17.34 -6.52 -1.84
C TYR A 271 18.74 -5.97 -1.64
N ARG A 272 19.76 -6.81 -1.87
CA ARG A 272 21.16 -6.41 -1.77
C ARG A 272 21.73 -6.18 -3.16
N CYS A 273 22.21 -4.98 -3.44
CA CYS A 273 22.91 -4.67 -4.68
C CYS A 273 24.18 -5.53 -4.75
N THR A 274 24.34 -6.26 -5.85
CA THR A 274 25.47 -7.19 -6.04
C THR A 274 26.81 -6.47 -6.16
N ALA A 275 26.83 -5.30 -6.80
CA ALA A 275 28.04 -4.54 -7.04
C ALA A 275 28.53 -3.76 -5.80
N THR A 276 27.60 -3.16 -5.04
CA THR A 276 27.94 -2.24 -3.94
C THR A 276 27.72 -2.85 -2.55
N GLY A 277 27.02 -3.97 -2.46
CA GLY A 277 26.59 -4.57 -1.19
C GLY A 277 25.50 -3.78 -0.45
N ARG A 278 25.07 -2.63 -0.97
CA ARG A 278 24.03 -1.78 -0.37
C ARG A 278 22.71 -2.52 -0.29
N LEU A 279 22.02 -2.31 0.82
CA LEU A 279 20.72 -2.91 1.08
C LEU A 279 19.62 -1.90 0.79
N LEU A 280 18.62 -2.35 0.03
CA LEU A 280 17.32 -1.72 -0.10
C LEU A 280 16.31 -2.49 0.74
N ALA A 281 15.48 -1.78 1.50
CA ALA A 281 14.42 -2.34 2.33
C ALA A 281 13.18 -1.43 2.32
N PRO A 282 11.98 -1.93 2.65
CA PRO A 282 10.81 -1.08 2.82
C PRO A 282 11.07 0.03 3.85
N LEU A 283 10.35 1.14 3.72
CA LEU A 283 10.36 2.19 4.76
C LEU A 283 10.02 1.59 6.14
N PRO A 284 10.75 1.98 7.21
CA PRO A 284 10.49 1.41 8.52
C PRO A 284 9.13 1.85 9.05
N ALA A 285 8.43 0.94 9.73
CA ALA A 285 7.26 1.27 10.53
C ALA A 285 7.76 1.96 11.82
N LEU A 286 7.64 3.28 11.89
CA LEU A 286 8.17 4.05 13.01
C LEU A 286 7.52 3.68 14.34
N ILE A 287 6.26 3.22 14.32
CA ILE A 287 5.54 2.72 15.50
C ILE A 287 6.26 1.54 16.20
N ASP A 288 6.99 0.73 15.46
CA ASP A 288 7.69 -0.46 16.00
C ASP A 288 9.08 -0.13 16.57
N LEU A 289 9.51 1.12 16.47
CA LEU A 289 10.83 1.58 16.92
C LEU A 289 10.75 2.29 18.28
N PRO A 290 11.82 2.24 19.09
CA PRO A 290 11.96 3.20 20.20
C PRO A 290 11.95 4.63 19.68
N GLU A 291 11.35 5.57 20.43
CA GLU A 291 11.19 6.97 20.01
C GLU A 291 12.50 7.64 19.58
N THR A 292 13.60 7.38 20.29
CA THR A 292 14.93 7.91 19.94
C THR A 292 15.43 7.42 18.59
N ALA A 293 15.17 6.16 18.25
CA ALA A 293 15.50 5.58 16.95
C ALA A 293 14.56 6.10 15.87
N ALA A 294 13.25 6.16 16.15
CA ALA A 294 12.24 6.68 15.23
C ALA A 294 12.55 8.12 14.79
N LYS A 295 12.94 8.99 15.73
CA LYS A 295 13.37 10.38 15.45
C LYS A 295 14.61 10.50 14.57
N ALA A 296 15.47 9.48 14.56
CA ALA A 296 16.73 9.48 13.84
C ALA A 296 16.64 8.78 12.47
N VAL A 297 15.48 8.21 12.11
CA VAL A 297 15.30 7.51 10.84
C VAL A 297 15.55 8.46 9.68
N GLN A 298 16.41 8.01 8.77
CA GLN A 298 16.65 8.63 7.48
C GLN A 298 16.73 7.53 6.43
N THR A 299 15.89 7.60 5.41
CA THR A 299 15.82 6.56 4.39
C THR A 299 15.78 7.20 3.01
N GLN A 300 16.89 7.11 2.27
CA GLN A 300 16.94 7.56 0.88
C GLN A 300 16.08 6.66 -0.01
N ILE A 301 15.18 7.25 -0.80
CA ILE A 301 14.33 6.51 -1.75
C ILE A 301 14.49 6.97 -3.20
N LEU A 302 15.20 8.08 -3.45
CA LEU A 302 15.46 8.60 -4.80
C LEU A 302 16.92 8.36 -5.16
N PHE A 303 17.16 7.68 -6.28
CA PHE A 303 18.49 7.28 -6.72
C PHE A 303 18.78 7.78 -8.14
N THR A 304 20.06 8.01 -8.43
CA THR A 304 20.55 8.27 -9.80
C THR A 304 21.29 7.06 -10.35
N ASP A 305 21.45 7.06 -11.68
CA ASP A 305 22.44 6.24 -12.38
C ASP A 305 23.89 6.52 -11.97
#